data_AF-A0A850MN75-F1
#
_entry.id   AF-A0A850MN75-F1
#
_cell.length_a   1.000
_cell.length_b   1.000
_cell.length_c   1.000
_cell.angle_alpha   90.00
_cell.angle_beta   90.00
_cell.angle_gamma   90.00
#
_symmetry.space_group_name_H-M   'P 1'
#
loop_
_entity.id
_entity.type
_entity.pdbx_description
1 polymer ?
#
loop_
_entity_poly.entity_id
_entity_poly.type
_entity_poly.pdbx_seq_one_letter_code
_entity_poly.pdbx_strand_id
1 'polypeptide(L)'
;MTNLRINLPEELDKEFRKIIASKYGFSKGALSLATQDAILRWIIKNGKEPWLYIDGNMTLDMDDEVISTFLKSVLKTLKPEKIRISFRATQGEIQLITKLFENCEVDGDDILFTLENSEFNQTHNQLKKVIGVQNKQSLLFEFDDVSIISGGNGCFSIDGAVSAQKYNLIVKEFLTKLNKEIPPKLGNLKNYQLMFLNPGSTPLILRGEE
;
A
#
# COMPACT_ATOMS: atom_id res chain seq x y z
N MET A 1 -16.08 -4.96 -5.11
CA MET A 1 -15.24 -6.17 -5.05
C MET A 1 -14.76 -6.49 -6.45
N THR A 2 -13.47 -6.35 -6.71
CA THR A 2 -12.87 -6.65 -8.01
C THR A 2 -12.46 -8.12 -8.00
N ASN A 3 -13.03 -8.93 -8.88
CA ASN A 3 -12.78 -10.38 -8.92
C ASN A 3 -11.79 -10.70 -10.05
N LEU A 4 -10.67 -11.35 -9.72
CA LEU A 4 -9.78 -11.94 -10.72
C LEU A 4 -10.33 -13.31 -11.13
N ARG A 5 -10.71 -13.47 -12.41
CA ARG A 5 -11.13 -14.76 -12.96
C ARG A 5 -9.96 -15.38 -13.72
N ILE A 6 -9.42 -16.47 -13.18
CA ILE A 6 -8.37 -17.26 -13.83
C ILE A 6 -9.01 -18.57 -14.28
N ASN A 7 -9.00 -18.82 -15.59
CA ASN A 7 -9.46 -20.08 -16.15
C ASN A 7 -8.25 -20.99 -16.39
N LEU A 8 -8.22 -22.12 -15.69
CA LEU A 8 -7.20 -23.14 -15.88
C LEU A 8 -7.81 -24.35 -16.62
N PRO A 9 -7.07 -24.96 -17.56
CA PRO A 9 -7.37 -26.31 -18.03
C PRO A 9 -7.52 -27.29 -16.86
N GLU A 10 -8.42 -28.27 -16.99
CA GLU A 10 -8.76 -29.20 -15.90
C GLU A 10 -7.55 -29.95 -15.34
N GLU A 11 -6.61 -30.35 -16.21
CA GLU A 11 -5.38 -31.03 -15.82
C GLU A 11 -4.50 -30.15 -14.93
N LEU A 12 -4.37 -28.86 -15.28
CA LEU A 12 -3.60 -27.89 -14.50
C LEU A 12 -4.28 -27.53 -13.18
N ASP A 13 -5.62 -27.43 -13.14
CA ASP A 13 -6.35 -27.21 -11.88
C ASP A 13 -6.15 -28.38 -10.90
N LYS A 14 -6.20 -29.62 -11.40
CA LYS A 14 -5.95 -30.83 -10.60
C LYS A 14 -4.54 -30.87 -10.03
N GLU A 15 -3.53 -30.58 -10.85
CA GLU A 15 -2.13 -30.50 -10.39
C GLU A 15 -1.94 -29.38 -9.38
N PHE A 16 -2.49 -28.21 -9.66
CA PHE A 16 -2.38 -27.04 -8.78
C PHE A 16 -3.00 -27.33 -7.41
N ARG A 17 -4.20 -27.90 -7.34
CA ARG A 17 -4.85 -28.29 -6.08
C ARG A 17 -4.07 -29.33 -5.29
N LYS A 18 -3.41 -30.29 -5.95
CA LYS A 18 -2.54 -31.28 -5.27
C LYS A 18 -1.35 -30.60 -4.61
N ILE A 19 -0.69 -29.69 -5.33
CA ILE A 19 0.42 -28.90 -4.79
C ILE A 19 -0.06 -28.07 -3.60
N ILE A 20 -1.21 -27.42 -3.72
CA ILE A 20 -1.79 -26.60 -2.65
C ILE A 20 -2.07 -27.43 -1.40
N ALA A 21 -2.73 -28.57 -1.56
CA ALA A 21 -3.03 -29.46 -0.45
C ALA A 21 -1.75 -29.90 0.30
N SER A 22 -0.68 -30.20 -0.44
CA SER A 22 0.61 -30.59 0.16
C SER A 22 1.31 -29.45 0.91
N LYS A 23 1.21 -28.21 0.40
CA LYS A 23 1.98 -27.06 0.90
C LYS A 23 1.24 -26.23 1.95
N TYR A 24 -0.09 -26.12 1.83
CA TYR A 24 -0.93 -25.25 2.65
C TYR A 24 -2.05 -26.01 3.40
N GLY A 25 -2.23 -27.30 3.12
CA GLY A 25 -3.30 -28.11 3.71
C GLY A 25 -4.67 -27.91 3.06
N PHE A 26 -5.71 -28.47 3.70
CA PHE A 26 -7.10 -28.48 3.20
C PHE A 26 -8.00 -27.45 3.90
N SER A 27 -7.49 -26.23 4.13
CA SER A 27 -8.25 -25.17 4.81
C SER A 27 -9.04 -24.29 3.84
N LYS A 28 -10.14 -23.70 4.32
CA LYS A 28 -10.88 -22.67 3.59
C LYS A 28 -9.94 -21.49 3.34
N GLY A 29 -9.72 -21.16 2.07
CA GLY A 29 -8.82 -20.07 1.65
C GLY A 29 -7.45 -20.51 1.11
N ALA A 30 -7.06 -21.78 1.27
CA ALA A 30 -5.76 -22.28 0.80
C ALA A 30 -5.52 -22.04 -0.71
N LEU A 31 -6.56 -22.18 -1.54
CA LEU A 31 -6.49 -21.93 -2.98
C LEU A 31 -6.24 -20.45 -3.31
N SER A 32 -6.91 -19.52 -2.60
CA SER A 32 -6.71 -18.09 -2.78
C SER A 32 -5.28 -17.70 -2.43
N LEU A 33 -4.81 -18.16 -1.26
CA LEU A 33 -3.47 -17.91 -0.76
C LEU A 33 -2.38 -18.44 -1.71
N ALA A 34 -2.56 -19.64 -2.26
CA ALA A 34 -1.60 -20.20 -3.19
C ALA A 34 -1.62 -19.53 -4.57
N THR A 35 -2.79 -19.09 -5.04
CA THR A 35 -2.91 -18.32 -6.29
C THR A 35 -2.18 -16.99 -6.15
N GLN A 36 -2.33 -16.34 -5.00
CA GLN A 36 -1.59 -15.14 -4.67
C GLN A 36 -0.08 -15.42 -4.63
N ASP A 37 0.39 -16.44 -3.90
CA ASP A 37 1.82 -16.83 -3.88
C ASP A 37 2.38 -17.08 -5.29
N ALA A 38 1.60 -17.71 -6.18
CA ALA A 38 2.01 -17.94 -7.56
C ALA A 38 2.15 -16.64 -8.37
N ILE A 39 1.17 -15.73 -8.28
CA ILE A 39 1.22 -14.42 -8.93
C ILE A 39 2.41 -13.61 -8.39
N LEU A 40 2.62 -13.61 -7.07
CA LEU A 40 3.78 -12.97 -6.41
C LEU A 40 5.09 -13.43 -7.03
N ARG A 41 5.32 -14.74 -7.01
CA ARG A 41 6.54 -15.36 -7.54
C ARG A 41 6.72 -15.05 -9.02
N TRP A 42 5.65 -15.04 -9.79
CA TRP A 42 5.69 -14.68 -11.20
C TRP A 42 6.11 -13.21 -11.39
N ILE A 43 5.53 -12.27 -10.64
CA ILE A 43 5.92 -10.85 -10.70
C ILE A 43 7.41 -10.70 -10.38
N ILE A 44 7.86 -11.30 -9.25
CA ILE A 44 9.27 -11.30 -8.80
C ILE A 44 10.21 -11.85 -9.87
N LYS A 45 9.89 -13.04 -10.41
CA LYS A 45 10.70 -13.71 -11.45
C LYS A 45 10.85 -12.87 -12.71
N ASN A 46 9.87 -12.03 -13.03
CA ASN A 46 9.88 -11.17 -14.21
C ASN A 46 10.51 -9.78 -13.95
N GLY A 47 11.34 -9.65 -12.91
CA GLY A 47 12.14 -8.45 -12.65
C GLY A 47 11.35 -7.26 -12.12
N LYS A 48 10.06 -7.44 -11.86
CA LYS A 48 9.27 -6.53 -11.04
C LYS A 48 9.45 -7.04 -9.62
N GLU A 49 10.22 -6.35 -8.79
CA GLU A 49 10.28 -6.63 -7.36
C GLU A 49 9.26 -5.73 -6.69
N PRO A 50 8.03 -6.19 -6.50
CA PRO A 50 7.13 -5.49 -5.63
C PRO A 50 7.68 -5.79 -4.23
N TRP A 51 7.90 -4.75 -3.43
CA TRP A 51 8.08 -4.93 -1.98
C TRP A 51 6.73 -5.31 -1.43
N LEU A 52 6.40 -6.58 -1.65
CA LEU A 52 5.05 -7.09 -1.73
C LEU A 52 4.87 -8.06 -0.60
N TYR A 53 4.29 -7.56 0.45
CA TYR A 53 3.50 -8.40 1.31
C TYR A 53 2.23 -8.76 0.48
N ILE A 54 1.51 -9.88 0.65
CA ILE A 54 0.12 -9.99 0.14
C ILE A 54 -0.75 -10.69 1.18
N ASP A 55 -1.98 -10.21 1.36
CA ASP A 55 -3.04 -10.88 2.12
C ASP A 55 -4.02 -11.60 1.17
N GLY A 56 -4.36 -12.83 1.56
CA GLY A 56 -5.46 -13.69 1.09
C GLY A 56 -6.79 -12.98 0.89
N ASN A 57 -7.06 -11.94 1.69
CA ASN A 57 -8.36 -11.29 1.78
C ASN A 57 -8.39 -9.83 1.29
N MET A 58 -7.29 -9.27 0.77
CA MET A 58 -7.22 -7.85 0.34
C MET A 58 -7.76 -6.85 1.38
N THR A 59 -7.69 -7.21 2.66
CA THR A 59 -8.10 -6.37 3.78
C THR A 59 -6.92 -6.22 4.73
N LEU A 60 -6.13 -5.16 4.58
CA LEU A 60 -5.35 -4.72 5.73
C LEU A 60 -6.15 -3.73 6.56
N ASP A 61 -6.54 -4.21 7.72
CA ASP A 61 -6.60 -3.33 8.88
C ASP A 61 -5.15 -3.00 9.27
N MET A 62 -4.49 -2.10 8.51
CA MET A 62 -3.24 -1.53 8.97
C MET A 62 -3.53 -0.61 10.13
N ASP A 63 -2.79 -0.81 11.21
CA ASP A 63 -2.86 0.10 12.34
C ASP A 63 -2.56 1.53 11.88
N ASP A 64 -3.42 2.45 12.29
CA ASP A 64 -3.32 3.89 12.09
C ASP A 64 -1.92 4.48 12.37
N GLU A 65 -1.22 3.94 13.36
CA GLU A 65 0.14 4.32 13.74
C GLU A 65 1.15 3.93 12.65
N VAL A 66 0.96 2.78 12.01
CA VAL A 66 1.79 2.31 10.91
C VAL A 66 1.65 3.22 9.71
N ILE A 67 0.41 3.55 9.33
CA ILE A 67 0.12 4.50 8.25
C ILE A 67 0.78 5.86 8.52
N SER A 68 0.59 6.37 9.74
CA SER A 68 1.15 7.66 10.15
C SER A 68 2.69 7.65 10.13
N THR A 69 3.30 6.54 10.52
CA THR A 69 4.76 6.37 10.52
C THR A 69 5.32 6.31 9.11
N PHE A 70 4.62 5.63 8.20
CA PHE A 70 4.98 5.59 6.80
C PHE A 70 4.98 6.99 6.17
N LEU A 71 3.87 7.72 6.29
CA LEU A 71 3.74 9.07 5.74
C LEU A 71 4.81 10.02 6.32
N LYS A 72 5.10 9.95 7.61
CA LYS A 72 6.20 10.72 8.23
C LYS A 72 7.56 10.40 7.60
N SER A 73 7.84 9.13 7.32
CA SER A 73 9.10 8.69 6.71
C SER A 73 9.24 9.20 5.27
N VAL A 74 8.14 9.16 4.52
CA VAL A 74 8.04 9.72 3.16
C VAL A 74 8.32 11.22 3.20
N LEU A 75 7.61 11.99 4.02
CA LEU A 75 7.76 13.45 4.09
C LEU A 75 9.15 13.88 4.51
N LYS A 76 9.74 13.18 5.48
CA LYS A 76 11.11 13.45 5.95
C LYS A 76 12.16 13.18 4.87
N THR A 77 11.94 12.16 4.04
CA THR A 77 12.90 11.73 3.01
C THR A 77 12.76 12.53 1.72
N LEU A 78 11.52 12.71 1.25
CA LEU A 78 11.24 13.42 0.01
C LEU A 78 11.33 14.94 0.19
N LYS A 79 10.95 15.45 1.37
CA LYS A 79 10.83 16.88 1.69
C LYS A 79 10.09 17.65 0.58
N PRO A 80 8.88 17.22 0.22
CA PRO A 80 8.16 17.85 -0.88
C PRO A 80 7.85 19.30 -0.55
N GLU A 81 7.82 20.16 -1.56
CA GLU A 81 7.39 21.56 -1.39
C GLU A 81 5.88 21.63 -1.25
N LYS A 82 5.17 20.88 -2.10
CA LYS A 82 3.70 20.83 -2.13
C LYS A 82 3.19 19.42 -1.95
N ILE A 83 2.07 19.32 -1.26
CA ILE A 83 1.40 18.06 -0.99
C ILE A 83 -0.05 18.18 -1.39
N ARG A 84 -0.52 17.28 -2.26
CA ARG A 84 -1.95 17.16 -2.54
C ARG A 84 -2.51 15.96 -1.81
N ILE A 85 -3.69 16.14 -1.22
CA ILE A 85 -4.46 15.05 -0.60
C ILE A 85 -5.78 15.00 -1.33
N SER A 86 -6.13 13.86 -1.92
CA SER A 86 -7.46 13.67 -2.50
C SER A 86 -8.10 12.37 -2.04
N PHE A 87 -9.42 12.40 -1.89
CA PHE A 87 -10.20 11.23 -1.50
C PHE A 87 -11.67 11.42 -1.85
N ARG A 88 -12.37 10.30 -2.04
CA ARG A 88 -13.82 10.31 -2.21
C ARG A 88 -14.52 10.49 -0.87
N ALA A 89 -15.54 11.33 -0.84
CA ALA A 89 -16.35 11.63 0.32
C ALA A 89 -17.84 11.48 0.02
N THR A 90 -18.63 11.16 1.04
CA THR A 90 -20.09 11.22 0.95
C THR A 90 -20.56 12.67 0.98
N GLN A 91 -21.77 12.95 0.49
CA GLN A 91 -22.34 14.31 0.49
C GLN A 91 -22.37 14.95 1.90
N GLY A 92 -22.62 14.17 2.95
CA GLY A 92 -22.56 14.65 4.34
C GLY A 92 -21.14 15.03 4.79
N GLU A 93 -20.14 14.26 4.36
CA GLU A 93 -18.73 14.55 4.65
C GLU A 93 -18.23 15.76 3.87
N ILE A 94 -18.63 15.92 2.60
CA ILE A 94 -18.33 17.12 1.80
C ILE A 94 -18.84 18.36 2.53
N GLN A 95 -20.11 18.38 2.93
CA GLN A 95 -20.69 19.52 3.67
C GLN A 95 -19.97 19.82 4.99
N LEU A 96 -19.51 18.78 5.69
CA LEU A 96 -18.77 18.94 6.94
C LEU A 96 -17.37 19.51 6.68
N ILE A 97 -16.68 19.01 5.67
CA ILE A 97 -15.32 19.41 5.32
C ILE A 97 -15.30 20.84 4.80
N THR A 98 -16.19 21.21 3.88
CA THR A 98 -16.27 22.58 3.34
C THR A 98 -16.63 23.63 4.39
N LYS A 99 -17.18 23.22 5.55
CA LYS A 99 -17.42 24.10 6.70
C LYS A 99 -16.20 24.25 7.61
N LEU A 100 -15.34 23.24 7.66
CA LEU A 100 -14.19 23.18 8.56
C LEU A 100 -12.88 23.63 7.90
N PHE A 101 -12.81 23.53 6.58
CA PHE A 101 -11.61 23.83 5.80
C PHE A 101 -11.97 24.80 4.68
N GLU A 102 -11.35 25.98 4.70
CA GLU A 102 -11.56 27.01 3.67
C GLU A 102 -10.80 26.68 2.37
N ASN A 103 -9.71 25.92 2.48
CA ASN A 103 -8.77 25.64 1.38
C ASN A 103 -8.96 24.25 0.74
N CYS A 104 -10.20 23.75 0.68
CA CYS A 104 -10.50 22.50 -0.03
C CYS A 104 -11.25 22.75 -1.34
N GLU A 105 -10.88 22.02 -2.37
CA GLU A 105 -11.59 21.95 -3.65
C GLU A 105 -12.51 20.72 -3.66
N VAL A 106 -13.67 20.83 -4.31
CA VAL A 106 -14.64 19.73 -4.46
C VAL A 106 -14.88 19.51 -5.95
N ASP A 107 -14.66 18.29 -6.42
CA ASP A 107 -14.95 17.85 -7.78
C ASP A 107 -15.85 16.61 -7.74
N GLY A 108 -17.16 16.82 -7.94
CA GLY A 108 -18.16 15.77 -7.78
C GLY A 108 -18.20 15.22 -6.35
N ASP A 109 -17.80 13.94 -6.20
CA ASP A 109 -17.70 13.26 -4.90
C ASP A 109 -16.26 13.26 -4.33
N ASP A 110 -15.30 13.86 -5.03
CA ASP A 110 -13.90 13.89 -4.63
C ASP A 110 -13.55 15.24 -3.97
N ILE A 111 -12.81 15.17 -2.86
CA ILE A 111 -12.28 16.33 -2.15
C ILE A 111 -10.79 16.40 -2.40
N LEU A 112 -10.28 17.60 -2.64
CA LEU A 112 -8.87 17.86 -2.88
C LEU A 112 -8.36 18.95 -1.94
N PHE A 113 -7.19 18.72 -1.36
CA PHE A 113 -6.41 19.69 -0.60
C PHE A 113 -5.08 19.89 -1.31
N THR A 114 -4.63 21.13 -1.43
CA THR A 114 -3.24 21.45 -1.82
C THR A 114 -2.61 22.21 -0.66
N LEU A 115 -1.54 21.65 -0.09
CA LEU A 115 -0.95 22.10 1.16
C LEU A 115 0.55 22.32 1.00
N GLU A 116 1.10 23.23 1.81
CA GLU A 116 2.54 23.24 2.07
C GLU A 116 2.93 22.08 3.00
N ASN A 117 4.20 21.66 2.96
CA ASN A 117 4.72 20.60 3.83
C ASN A 117 4.49 20.87 5.33
N SER A 118 4.65 22.13 5.73
CA SER A 118 4.44 22.63 7.09
C SER A 118 3.02 22.39 7.59
N GLU A 119 2.02 22.41 6.71
CA GLU A 119 0.60 22.32 7.04
C GLU A 119 0.08 20.87 7.09
N PHE A 120 0.76 19.95 6.41
CA PHE A 120 0.30 18.58 6.21
C PHE A 120 -0.11 17.86 7.50
N ASN A 121 0.77 17.86 8.51
CA ASN A 121 0.52 17.12 9.74
C ASN A 121 -0.73 17.62 10.47
N GLN A 122 -0.96 18.94 10.44
CA GLN A 122 -2.13 19.54 11.07
C GLN A 122 -3.40 19.13 10.31
N THR A 123 -3.43 19.35 9.00
CA THR A 123 -4.59 19.05 8.14
C THR A 123 -4.92 17.56 8.15
N HIS A 124 -3.93 16.69 7.96
CA HIS A 124 -4.11 15.23 7.99
C HIS A 124 -4.66 14.75 9.34
N ASN A 125 -4.17 15.27 10.46
CA ASN A 125 -4.67 14.89 11.78
C ASN A 125 -6.11 15.38 12.02
N GLN A 126 -6.49 16.54 11.50
CA GLN A 126 -7.87 17.02 11.57
C GLN A 126 -8.79 16.15 10.71
N LEU A 127 -8.43 15.87 9.45
CA LEU A 127 -9.18 14.98 8.57
C LEU A 127 -9.35 13.57 9.17
N LYS A 128 -8.28 13.04 9.77
CA LYS A 128 -8.32 11.79 10.53
C LYS A 128 -9.36 11.81 11.64
N LYS A 129 -9.41 12.89 12.44
CA LYS A 129 -10.36 13.01 13.55
C LYS A 129 -11.81 13.19 13.10
N VAL A 130 -12.03 13.93 12.02
CA VAL A 130 -13.39 14.31 11.58
C VAL A 130 -14.04 13.19 10.77
N ILE A 131 -13.31 12.57 9.84
CA ILE A 131 -13.88 11.61 8.88
C ILE A 131 -13.12 10.28 8.79
N GLY A 132 -12.08 10.08 9.61
CA GLY A 132 -11.24 8.88 9.51
C GLY A 132 -10.62 8.73 8.12
N VAL A 133 -10.05 9.82 7.58
CA VAL A 133 -9.59 9.92 6.18
C VAL A 133 -8.69 8.76 5.74
N GLN A 134 -7.87 8.20 6.63
CA GLN A 134 -6.99 7.08 6.36
C GLN A 134 -7.72 5.79 5.96
N ASN A 135 -9.01 5.67 6.28
CA ASN A 135 -9.85 4.53 5.94
C ASN A 135 -10.54 4.67 4.57
N LYS A 136 -10.32 5.78 3.86
CA LYS A 136 -10.93 6.01 2.54
C LYS A 136 -10.29 5.12 1.49
N GLN A 137 -11.14 4.48 0.67
CA GLN A 137 -10.72 3.54 -0.36
C GLN A 137 -9.99 4.17 -1.55
N SER A 138 -10.04 5.48 -1.68
CA SER A 138 -9.42 6.25 -2.77
C SER A 138 -8.57 7.40 -2.25
N LEU A 139 -7.98 7.25 -1.06
CA LEU A 139 -7.09 8.27 -0.52
C LEU A 139 -5.78 8.30 -1.32
N LEU A 140 -5.51 9.42 -1.97
CA LEU A 140 -4.32 9.68 -2.73
C LEU A 140 -3.55 10.82 -2.07
N PHE A 141 -2.24 10.63 -1.91
CA PHE A 141 -1.30 11.69 -1.58
C PHE A 141 -0.38 11.92 -2.77
N GLU A 142 -0.20 13.16 -3.18
CA GLU A 142 0.77 13.52 -4.22
C GLU A 142 1.83 14.44 -3.61
N PHE A 143 3.09 14.15 -3.86
CA PHE A 143 4.29 14.80 -3.32
C PHE A 143 5.21 15.13 -4.50
N ASP A 144 5.10 16.33 -5.06
CA ASP A 144 5.81 16.74 -6.28
C ASP A 144 5.68 15.69 -7.40
N ASP A 145 6.72 14.90 -7.69
CA ASP A 145 6.75 13.85 -8.72
C ASP A 145 6.43 12.44 -8.19
N VAL A 146 5.88 12.32 -6.98
CA VAL A 146 5.65 11.04 -6.29
C VAL A 146 4.22 10.96 -5.81
N SER A 147 3.53 9.87 -6.09
CA SER A 147 2.18 9.62 -5.63
C SER A 147 2.16 8.44 -4.65
N ILE A 148 1.38 8.55 -3.59
CA ILE A 148 1.05 7.48 -2.68
C ILE A 148 -0.44 7.20 -2.74
N ILE A 149 -0.80 6.05 -3.27
CA ILE A 149 -2.18 5.64 -3.47
C ILE A 149 -2.55 4.68 -2.34
N SER A 150 -3.59 5.02 -1.56
CA SER A 150 -4.29 4.09 -0.68
C SER A 150 -5.44 3.44 -1.46
N GLY A 151 -5.39 2.13 -1.66
CA GLY A 151 -6.49 1.37 -2.28
C GLY A 151 -7.66 1.08 -1.32
N GLY A 152 -7.66 1.68 -0.13
CA GLY A 152 -8.45 1.20 1.00
C GLY A 152 -7.85 -0.05 1.62
N ASN A 153 -8.30 -0.35 2.83
CA ASN A 153 -7.80 -1.46 3.64
C ASN A 153 -6.26 -1.54 3.63
N GLY A 154 -5.58 -0.43 3.94
CA GLY A 154 -4.16 -0.42 4.28
C GLY A 154 -3.16 -0.79 3.17
N CYS A 155 -3.56 -0.80 1.90
CA CYS A 155 -2.60 -0.94 0.79
C CYS A 155 -2.10 0.45 0.38
N PHE A 156 -0.82 0.76 0.61
CA PHE A 156 -0.16 1.91 -0.02
C PHE A 156 0.66 1.44 -1.20
N SER A 157 0.62 2.19 -2.30
CA SER A 157 1.56 2.11 -3.41
C SER A 157 2.29 3.43 -3.53
N ILE A 158 3.62 3.43 -3.58
CA ILE A 158 4.40 4.59 -4.04
C ILE A 158 4.56 4.44 -5.56
N ASP A 159 4.25 5.49 -6.31
CA ASP A 159 4.50 5.61 -7.74
C ASP A 159 5.20 6.94 -8.05
N GLY A 160 5.93 7.03 -9.15
CA GLY A 160 6.58 8.27 -9.60
C GLY A 160 8.11 8.28 -9.53
N ALA A 161 8.70 9.47 -9.71
CA ALA A 161 10.14 9.65 -9.93
C ALA A 161 10.94 9.65 -8.61
N VAL A 162 11.00 8.51 -7.92
CA VAL A 162 11.82 8.33 -6.71
C VAL A 162 13.15 7.68 -7.07
N SER A 163 14.28 8.31 -6.71
CA SER A 163 15.60 7.66 -6.83
C SER A 163 15.71 6.43 -5.93
N ALA A 164 16.51 5.44 -6.34
CA ALA A 164 16.82 4.24 -5.54
C ALA A 164 17.16 4.52 -4.08
N GLN A 165 18.03 5.51 -3.88
CA GLN A 165 18.54 5.87 -2.58
C GLN A 165 17.42 6.39 -1.68
N LYS A 166 16.60 7.33 -2.18
CA LYS A 166 15.45 7.87 -1.44
C LYS A 166 14.42 6.80 -1.14
N TYR A 167 14.10 5.95 -2.11
CA TYR A 167 13.16 4.86 -1.91
C TYR A 167 13.64 3.88 -0.83
N ASN A 168 14.90 3.43 -0.91
CA ASN A 168 15.48 2.53 0.08
C ASN A 168 15.54 3.15 1.48
N LEU A 169 15.75 4.46 1.59
CA LEU A 169 15.67 5.17 2.86
C LEU A 169 14.26 5.12 3.46
N ILE A 170 13.22 5.39 2.65
CA ILE A 170 11.81 5.31 3.07
C ILE A 170 11.49 3.90 3.58
N VAL A 171 11.81 2.87 2.79
CA VAL A 171 11.56 1.47 3.14
C VAL A 171 12.31 1.08 4.41
N LYS A 172 13.60 1.42 4.52
CA LYS A 172 14.43 1.07 5.66
C LYS A 172 13.94 1.73 6.95
N GLU A 173 13.62 3.03 6.91
CA GLU A 173 13.09 3.75 8.07
C GLU A 173 11.76 3.15 8.53
N PHE A 174 10.89 2.82 7.59
CA PHE A 174 9.62 2.20 7.87
C PHE A 174 9.74 0.78 8.48
N LEU A 175 10.54 -0.11 7.87
CA LEU A 175 10.76 -1.47 8.40
C LEU A 175 11.40 -1.46 9.79
N THR A 176 12.34 -0.53 10.02
CA THR A 176 12.96 -0.34 11.35
C THR A 176 11.89 0.00 12.39
N LYS A 177 10.94 0.88 12.06
CA LYS A 177 9.86 1.25 12.97
C LYS A 177 8.88 0.12 13.26
N LEU A 178 8.66 -0.77 12.28
CA LEU A 178 7.86 -1.98 12.47
C LEU A 178 8.60 -3.10 13.23
N ASN A 179 9.86 -2.87 13.64
CA ASN A 179 10.73 -3.90 14.20
C ASN A 179 10.81 -5.15 13.29
N LYS A 180 10.86 -4.93 11.97
CA LYS A 180 10.97 -6.00 10.97
C LYS A 180 12.41 -6.12 10.49
N GLU A 181 12.81 -7.35 10.19
CA GLU A 181 14.11 -7.64 9.62
C GLU A 181 14.28 -6.91 8.29
N ILE A 182 15.42 -6.26 8.11
CA ILE A 182 15.75 -5.50 6.92
C ILE A 182 16.65 -6.39 6.06
N PRO A 183 16.22 -6.76 4.84
CA PRO A 183 17.06 -7.56 3.96
C PRO A 183 18.39 -6.87 3.67
N PRO A 184 19.50 -7.62 3.55
CA PRO A 184 20.84 -7.05 3.30
C PRO A 184 20.93 -6.37 1.92
N LYS A 185 20.03 -6.69 0.99
CA LYS A 185 19.85 -5.98 -0.28
C LYS A 185 18.39 -5.58 -0.43
N LEU A 186 18.14 -4.27 -0.40
CA LEU A 186 16.88 -3.70 -0.88
C LEU A 186 17.00 -3.59 -2.41
N GLY A 187 16.39 -4.53 -3.15
CA GLY A 187 16.45 -4.65 -4.61
C GLY A 187 15.66 -3.61 -5.46
N ASN A 188 15.30 -4.03 -6.67
CA ASN A 188 15.60 -3.49 -8.01
C ASN A 188 15.58 -1.95 -8.23
N LEU A 189 16.65 -1.44 -8.86
CA LEU A 189 16.95 0.00 -9.08
C LEU A 189 16.05 0.75 -10.08
N LYS A 190 15.01 0.11 -10.65
CA LYS A 190 14.31 0.61 -11.84
C LYS A 190 12.81 0.86 -11.70
N ASN A 191 12.11 0.17 -10.80
CA ASN A 191 10.66 0.32 -10.58
C ASN A 191 10.35 0.13 -9.10
N TYR A 192 9.98 1.19 -8.41
CA TYR A 192 9.77 1.17 -6.97
C TYR A 192 8.29 1.08 -6.65
N GLN A 193 7.82 -0.10 -6.26
CA GLN A 193 6.49 -0.29 -5.69
C GLN A 193 6.62 -0.88 -4.29
N LEU A 194 6.19 -0.10 -3.29
CA LEU A 194 6.03 -0.55 -1.91
C LEU A 194 4.59 -0.95 -1.71
N MET A 195 4.32 -2.15 -1.20
CA MET A 195 2.97 -2.64 -0.91
C MET A 195 2.94 -3.28 0.48
N PHE A 196 2.24 -2.67 1.43
CA PHE A 196 2.16 -3.16 2.81
C PHE A 196 1.02 -4.15 2.98
N LEU A 197 1.31 -5.36 3.46
CA LEU A 197 0.34 -6.43 3.77
C LEU A 197 0.63 -7.09 5.14
N ASN A 198 -0.41 -7.73 5.70
CA ASN A 198 -0.67 -7.87 7.13
C ASN A 198 0.53 -8.38 7.97
N PRO A 199 0.80 -7.84 9.18
CA PRO A 199 1.90 -8.26 10.07
C PRO A 199 1.89 -9.73 10.51
N GLY A 200 0.78 -10.46 10.34
CA GLY A 200 0.67 -11.91 10.57
C GLY A 200 1.20 -12.78 9.43
N SER A 201 1.56 -12.20 8.29
CA SER A 201 2.24 -12.90 7.20
C SER A 201 3.75 -12.84 7.41
N THR A 202 4.37 -14.02 7.51
CA THR A 202 5.82 -14.16 7.68
C THR A 202 6.53 -13.43 6.53
N PRO A 203 7.53 -12.57 6.79
CA PRO A 203 8.33 -12.00 5.71
C PRO A 203 8.85 -13.15 4.85
N LEU A 204 8.65 -13.05 3.53
CA LEU A 204 9.33 -13.92 2.57
C LEU A 204 10.82 -13.59 2.66
N ILE A 205 11.52 -14.28 3.56
CA ILE A 205 12.97 -14.33 3.54
C ILE A 205 13.30 -15.11 2.27
N LEU A 206 13.66 -14.39 1.21
CA LEU A 206 14.33 -14.96 0.07
C LEU A 206 15.69 -15.44 0.56
N ARG A 207 15.75 -16.69 1.06
CA ARG A 207 17.02 -17.39 1.14
C ARG A 207 17.54 -17.46 -0.29
N GLY A 208 18.70 -16.85 -0.51
CA GLY A 208 19.41 -16.98 -1.77
C GLY A 208 19.51 -18.46 -2.11
N GLU A 209 19.09 -18.80 -3.32
CA GLU A 209 19.33 -20.11 -3.90
C GLU A 209 20.85 -20.30 -3.96
N GLU A 210 21.34 -21.34 -3.27
CA GLU A 210 22.62 -22.01 -3.58
C GLU A 210 22.52 -22.76 -4.89
#